data_AF-A0A356TAH7-F1
#
_entry.id   AF-A0A356TAH7-F1
#
_cell.length_a   1.000
_cell.length_b   1.000
_cell.length_c   1.000
_cell.angle_alpha   90.00
_cell.angle_beta   90.00
_cell.angle_gamma   90.00
#
_symmetry.space_group_name_H-M   'P 1'
#
loop_
_entity.id
_entity.type
_entity.pdbx_description
1 polymer ?
#
loop_
_entity_poly.entity_id
_entity_poly.type
_entity_poly.pdbx_seq_one_letter_code
_entity_poly.pdbx_strand_id
1 'polypeptide(L)' 'MEIEERDPGEGVGTHYIELELVGENDSPIGGERWEIRLPDGTVRRGVTDDRGRARLDRLKTGGTCEVTFPDLDEEAWE' A
#
# COMPACT_ATOMS: atom_id res chain seq x y z
N MET A 1 -23.62 -31.31 -15.85
CA MET A 1 -22.77 -30.28 -16.47
C MET A 1 -23.35 -28.96 -16.01
N GLU A 2 -22.96 -28.55 -14.81
CA GLU A 2 -23.39 -27.27 -14.26
C GLU A 2 -22.51 -26.22 -14.90
N ILE A 3 -23.12 -25.39 -15.72
CA ILE A 3 -22.50 -24.19 -16.23
C ILE A 3 -22.46 -23.21 -15.06
N GLU A 4 -21.31 -23.14 -14.38
CA GLU A 4 -21.03 -22.02 -13.49
C GLU A 4 -21.03 -20.75 -14.35
N GLU A 5 -22.09 -19.97 -14.22
CA GLU A 5 -22.23 -18.67 -14.82
C GLU A 5 -21.10 -17.79 -14.26
N ARG A 6 -19.96 -17.74 -14.94
CA ARG A 6 -18.92 -16.76 -14.64
C ARG A 6 -19.52 -15.38 -14.88
N ASP A 7 -19.75 -14.69 -13.78
CA ASP A 7 -20.20 -13.31 -13.73
C ASP A 7 -19.31 -12.45 -14.66
N PRO A 8 -19.86 -11.72 -15.64
CA PRO A 8 -19.07 -10.90 -16.56
C PRO A 8 -18.40 -9.67 -15.90
N GLY A 9 -18.39 -9.58 -14.56
CA GLY A 9 -17.57 -8.66 -13.77
C GLY A 9 -16.11 -9.12 -13.52
N GLU A 10 -15.70 -10.26 -14.08
CA GLU A 10 -14.34 -10.80 -14.01
C GLU A 10 -13.34 -9.90 -14.78
N GLY A 11 -12.90 -8.80 -14.15
CA GLY A 11 -11.91 -7.90 -14.77
C GLY A 11 -11.37 -6.75 -13.92
N VAL A 12 -11.82 -6.54 -12.68
CA VAL A 12 -11.22 -5.54 -11.78
C VAL A 12 -10.87 -6.23 -10.48
N GLY A 13 -9.73 -6.93 -10.47
CA GLY A 13 -9.15 -7.36 -9.20
C GLY A 13 -8.98 -6.12 -8.32
N THR A 14 -9.66 -6.07 -7.17
CA THR A 14 -9.40 -5.00 -6.20
C THR A 14 -8.04 -5.30 -5.60
N HIS A 15 -7.01 -4.68 -6.15
CA HIS A 15 -5.68 -4.78 -5.60
C HIS A 15 -5.63 -4.03 -4.26
N TYR A 16 -4.69 -4.44 -3.41
CA TYR A 16 -4.37 -3.73 -2.18
C TYR A 16 -2.86 -3.63 -2.04
N ILE A 17 -2.42 -2.62 -1.30
CA ILE A 17 -1.05 -2.46 -0.84
C ILE A 17 -1.10 -2.48 0.68
N GLU A 18 -0.28 -3.32 1.30
CA GLU A 18 -0.05 -3.31 2.73
C GLU A 18 1.43 -2.97 2.94
N LEU A 19 1.67 -2.02 3.84
CA LEU A 19 2.98 -1.53 4.22
C LEU A 19 3.21 -1.92 5.68
N GLU A 20 4.44 -2.34 5.99
CA GLU A 20 4.93 -2.49 7.36
C GLU A 20 6.26 -1.75 7.46
N LEU A 21 6.33 -0.84 8.43
CA LEU A 21 7.49 -0.02 8.72
C LEU A 21 8.09 -0.51 10.04
N VAL A 22 9.30 -1.04 9.94
CA VAL A 22 10.08 -1.58 11.06
C VAL A 22 11.41 -0.85 11.09
N GLY A 23 11.84 -0.43 12.27
CA GLY A 23 13.14 0.21 12.48
C GLY A 23 14.29 -0.79 12.59
N GLU A 24 15.52 -0.28 12.70
CA GLU A 24 16.77 -1.06 12.79
C GLU A 24 16.82 -2.05 13.96
N ASN A 25 15.99 -1.84 14.99
CA ASN A 25 15.91 -2.66 16.19
C ASN A 25 14.72 -3.65 16.17
N ASP A 26 14.20 -3.97 14.99
CA ASP A 26 12.99 -4.79 14.78
C ASP A 26 11.72 -4.22 15.46
N SER A 27 11.73 -2.95 15.87
CA SER A 27 10.55 -2.31 16.47
C SER A 27 9.66 -1.67 15.41
N PRO A 28 8.33 -1.86 15.49
CA PRO A 28 7.41 -1.20 14.57
C PRO A 28 7.42 0.31 14.78
N ILE A 29 7.42 1.08 13.68
CA ILE A 29 7.37 2.54 13.72
C ILE A 29 5.97 3.01 13.32
N GLY A 30 5.13 3.22 14.33
CA GLY A 30 3.79 3.76 14.18
C GLY A 30 3.77 5.29 14.13
N GLY A 31 2.71 5.86 13.55
CA GLY A 31 2.55 7.32 13.49
C GLY A 31 3.30 8.01 12.33
N GLU A 32 3.93 7.24 11.44
CA GLU A 32 4.73 7.77 10.34
C GLU A 32 3.88 8.08 9.12
N ARG A 33 4.09 9.26 8.52
CA ARG A 33 3.43 9.63 7.29
C ARG A 33 3.96 8.79 6.14
N TRP A 34 3.05 8.31 5.32
CA TRP A 34 3.37 7.63 4.07
C TRP A 34 2.65 8.29 2.90
N GLU A 35 3.30 8.24 1.75
CA GLU A 35 2.76 8.62 0.45
C GLU A 35 2.92 7.45 -0.52
N ILE A 36 1.84 7.10 -1.23
CA ILE A 36 1.86 6.07 -2.28
C ILE A 36 1.40 6.72 -3.57
N ARG A 37 2.30 6.79 -4.55
CA ARG A 37 1.97 7.18 -5.92
C ARG A 37 1.50 5.95 -6.68
N LEU A 38 0.26 5.99 -7.12
CA LEU A 38 -0.40 4.96 -7.90
C LEU A 38 -0.01 5.03 -9.39
N PRO A 39 -0.25 3.96 -10.17
CA PRO A 39 0.13 3.91 -11.59
C PRO A 39 -0.60 4.95 -12.45
N ASP A 40 -1.76 5.44 -12.00
CA ASP A 40 -2.54 6.48 -12.66
C ASP A 40 -2.01 7.90 -12.36
N GLY A 41 -0.96 8.03 -11.53
CA GLY A 41 -0.40 9.30 -11.08
C GLY A 41 -1.06 9.86 -9.82
N THR A 42 -2.12 9.22 -9.30
CA THR A 42 -2.78 9.63 -8.06
C THR A 42 -1.85 9.37 -6.87
N VAL A 43 -1.72 10.35 -5.97
CA VAL A 43 -0.99 10.17 -4.71
C VAL A 43 -1.98 9.95 -3.57
N ARG A 44 -1.85 8.82 -2.89
CA ARG A 44 -2.56 8.49 -1.65
C ARG A 44 -1.64 8.75 -0.47
N ARG A 45 -2.21 9.27 0.62
CA ARG A 45 -1.48 9.61 1.83
C ARG A 45 -2.16 9.00 3.05
N GLY A 46 -1.38 8.73 4.07
CA GLY A 46 -1.89 8.33 5.36
C GLY A 46 -0.79 8.28 6.41
N VAL A 47 -1.10 7.60 7.50
CA VAL A 47 -0.19 7.39 8.63
C VAL A 47 -0.15 5.90 8.96
N THR A 48 0.98 5.37 9.41
CA THR A 48 1.07 4.01 9.94
C THR A 48 0.33 3.88 11.27
N ASP A 49 -0.25 2.71 11.53
CA ASP A 49 -0.90 2.37 12.79
C ASP A 49 0.13 2.20 13.92
N ASP A 50 -0.31 1.99 15.17
CA ASP A 50 0.58 1.78 16.33
C ASP A 50 1.52 0.55 16.19
N ARG A 51 1.29 -0.29 15.17
CA ARG A 51 2.13 -1.45 14.83
C ARG A 51 2.99 -1.19 13.59
N GLY A 52 3.12 0.05 13.16
CA GLY A 52 3.90 0.44 12.00
C GLY A 52 3.30 0.01 10.67
N ARG A 53 2.01 -0.32 10.60
CA ARG A 53 1.38 -0.84 9.39
C ARG A 53 0.43 0.15 8.75
N ALA A 54 0.34 0.11 7.44
CA ALA A 54 -0.66 0.86 6.68
C ALA A 54 -1.26 0.00 5.59
N ARG A 55 -2.53 0.22 5.28
CA ARG A 55 -3.23 -0.55 4.25
C ARG A 55 -4.01 0.35 3.32
N LEU A 56 -3.84 0.11 2.03
CA LEU A 56 -4.49 0.81 0.94
C LEU A 56 -5.26 -0.19 0.08
N ASP A 57 -6.57 -0.28 0.31
CA ASP A 57 -7.47 -1.14 -0.47
C ASP A 57 -8.09 -0.40 -1.67
N ARG A 58 -8.84 -1.16 -2.47
CA ARG A 58 -9.69 -0.68 -3.59
C ARG A 58 -8.88 -0.03 -4.71
N LEU A 59 -7.70 -0.58 -4.99
CA LEU A 59 -6.92 -0.20 -6.16
C LEU A 59 -7.52 -0.86 -7.39
N LYS A 60 -8.05 -0.03 -8.29
CA LYS A 60 -8.76 -0.48 -9.51
C LYS A 60 -7.81 -0.95 -10.60
N THR A 61 -6.57 -0.51 -10.56
CA THR A 61 -5.55 -0.81 -11.57
C THR A 61 -4.33 -1.39 -10.88
N GLY A 62 -3.83 -2.50 -11.39
CA GLY A 62 -2.50 -3.01 -11.06
C GLY A 62 -1.43 -2.24 -11.84
N GLY A 63 -0.23 -2.16 -11.28
CA GLY A 63 0.91 -1.52 -11.92
C GLY A 63 1.98 -1.10 -10.92
N THR A 64 3.02 -0.42 -11.41
CA THR A 64 4.10 0.11 -10.56
C THR A 64 3.56 1.21 -9.66
N CYS A 65 3.73 1.02 -8.36
CA CYS A 65 3.46 2.02 -7.34
C CYS A 65 4.78 2.44 -6.71
N GLU A 66 4.88 3.71 -6.32
CA GLU A 66 6.04 4.24 -5.58
C GLU A 66 5.58 4.56 -4.16
N VAL A 67 6.33 4.08 -3.17
CA VAL A 67 6.05 4.28 -1.74
C VAL A 67 7.13 5.18 -1.18
N THR A 68 6.75 6.21 -0.44
CA THR A 68 7.65 7.18 0.17
C THR A 68 7.21 7.47 1.60
N PHE A 69 8.19 7.62 2.50
CA PHE A 69 7.98 8.09 3.86
C PHE A 69 8.65 9.46 3.99
N PRO A 70 7.94 10.57 3.70
CA PRO A 70 8.55 11.91 3.56
C PRO A 70 9.10 12.48 4.87
N ASP A 71 8.71 11.90 6.00
CA ASP A 71 9.18 12.32 7.33
C ASP A 71 10.36 11.50 7.83
N LEU A 72 10.60 10.34 7.20
CA LEU A 72 11.82 9.58 7.45
C LEU A 72 12.90 10.21 6.58
N ASP A 73 13.92 10.74 7.24
CA ASP A 73 15.12 11.22 6.55
C ASP A 73 15.64 10.11 5.64
N GLU A 74 15.91 10.44 4.36
CA GLU A 74 16.44 9.50 3.36
C GLU A 74 17.76 8.84 3.82
N GLU A 75 18.46 9.45 4.77
CA GLU A 75 19.69 8.95 5.42
C GLU A 75 19.45 7.83 6.45
N ALA A 76 18.21 7.53 6.85
CA ALA A 76 17.90 6.47 7.82
C ALA A 76 17.89 5.05 7.22
N TRP A 77 18.16 4.91 5.92
CA TRP A 77 18.19 3.64 5.19
C TRP A 77 19.61 3.32 4.70
N GLU A 78 20.56 3.09 5.62
CA GLU A 78 21.88 2.49 5.31
C GLU A 78 21.97 1.01 5.70
#